data_AF-A0A1F8MDN5-F1
#
_entry.id   AF-A0A1F8MDN5-F1
#
_cell.length_a   1.000
_cell.length_b   1.000
_cell.length_c   1.000
_cell.angle_alpha   90.00
_cell.angle_beta   90.00
_cell.angle_gamma   90.00
#
_symmetry.space_group_name_H-M   'P 1'
#
loop_
_entity.id
_entity.type
_entity.pdbx_description
1 polymer ?
#
loop_
_entity_poly.entity_id
_entity_poly.type
_entity_poly.pdbx_seq_one_letter_code
_entity_poly.pdbx_strand_id
1 'polypeptide(L)'
;MKIAVSATAPSLDAEVDPRFGRCQYFIIVDPQSMKFEALDNGNAMASGGAGISTAQMIAGKGAEVVLTGNCGPNAYQTLSAAGIQVITGVSGRIRDAIEAYKAGKLQPNAQPSVGSHYGMGMGSGMGTGRGMGGGMGMGRGMGMGPGIMPQASPPAMSPEQEIETLKSQAKMLGQQLNEIQRRLEDLKKGR
;
A
#
# COMPACT_ATOMS: atom_id res chain seq x y z
N MET A 1 -23.97 10.91 -8.72
CA MET A 1 -22.71 10.16 -8.62
C MET A 1 -21.86 10.74 -7.52
N LYS A 2 -21.22 9.88 -6.71
CA LYS A 2 -20.27 10.29 -5.67
C LYS A 2 -18.88 9.69 -5.90
N ILE A 3 -17.85 10.50 -5.74
CA ILE A 3 -16.44 10.09 -5.77
C ILE A 3 -15.87 10.21 -4.36
N ALA A 4 -15.17 9.18 -3.90
CA ALA A 4 -14.36 9.23 -2.69
C ALA A 4 -12.89 9.44 -3.05
N VAL A 5 -12.23 10.41 -2.43
CA VAL A 5 -10.81 10.68 -2.66
C VAL A 5 -10.04 10.53 -1.35
N SER A 6 -8.99 9.70 -1.32
CA SER A 6 -8.13 9.59 -0.12
C SER A 6 -7.36 10.89 0.07
N ALA A 7 -7.38 11.45 1.27
CA ALA A 7 -6.93 12.81 1.52
C ALA A 7 -6.02 12.92 2.75
N THR A 8 -5.07 13.84 2.66
CA THR A 8 -4.14 14.18 3.74
C THR A 8 -4.75 15.17 4.76
N ALA A 9 -5.74 15.96 4.34
CA ALA A 9 -6.47 16.92 5.16
C ALA A 9 -7.94 17.03 4.70
N PRO A 10 -8.87 17.54 5.54
CA PRO A 10 -10.30 17.59 5.24
C PRO A 10 -10.68 18.78 4.32
N SER A 11 -10.02 18.92 3.18
CA SER A 11 -10.24 20.01 2.21
C SER A 11 -10.04 19.54 0.76
N LEU A 12 -10.72 20.17 -0.20
CA LEU A 12 -10.50 19.96 -1.64
C LEU A 12 -9.14 20.48 -2.13
N ASP A 13 -8.50 21.36 -1.37
CA ASP A 13 -7.17 21.88 -1.70
C ASP A 13 -6.04 21.04 -1.08
N ALA A 14 -6.39 19.99 -0.33
CA ALA A 14 -5.45 19.03 0.20
C ALA A 14 -4.88 18.11 -0.90
N GLU A 15 -3.82 17.41 -0.56
CA GLU A 15 -3.22 16.41 -1.43
C GLU A 15 -3.89 15.04 -1.27
N VAL A 16 -3.89 14.27 -2.35
CA VAL A 16 -4.31 12.87 -2.36
C VAL A 16 -3.36 12.05 -1.52
N ASP A 17 -3.88 11.33 -0.52
CA ASP A 17 -3.05 10.44 0.31
C ASP A 17 -2.67 9.19 -0.49
N PRO A 18 -1.38 8.77 -0.46
CA PRO A 18 -0.91 7.59 -1.18
C PRO A 18 -1.47 6.26 -0.65
N ARG A 19 -2.12 6.21 0.51
CA ARG A 19 -2.59 4.97 1.15
C ARG A 19 -4.11 4.98 1.31
N PHE A 20 -4.83 4.17 0.54
CA PHE A 20 -6.29 4.08 0.69
C PHE A 20 -6.75 3.70 2.11
N GLY A 21 -6.34 2.53 2.62
CA GLY A 21 -6.89 2.00 3.87
C GLY A 21 -6.43 2.75 5.13
N ARG A 22 -5.39 3.57 5.03
CA ARG A 22 -4.74 4.26 6.15
C ARG A 22 -4.59 5.77 5.95
N CYS A 23 -5.24 6.34 4.95
CA CYS A 23 -5.32 7.79 4.84
C CYS A 23 -6.06 8.34 6.05
N GLN A 24 -5.77 9.59 6.39
CA GLN A 24 -6.40 10.25 7.54
C GLN A 24 -7.83 10.68 7.24
N TYR A 25 -8.09 11.11 5.99
CA TYR A 25 -9.39 11.61 5.58
C TYR A 25 -9.83 11.03 4.24
N PHE A 26 -11.13 11.10 4.00
CA PHE A 26 -11.74 10.98 2.69
C PHE A 26 -12.54 12.21 2.35
N ILE A 27 -12.44 12.68 1.11
CA ILE A 27 -13.34 13.67 0.55
C ILE A 27 -14.38 12.94 -0.31
N ILE A 28 -15.64 12.97 0.10
CA ILE A 28 -16.76 12.45 -0.71
C ILE A 28 -17.36 13.63 -1.45
N VAL A 29 -17.24 13.64 -2.77
CA VAL A 29 -17.57 14.79 -3.62
C VAL A 29 -18.50 14.38 -4.75
N ASP A 30 -19.43 15.26 -5.08
CA ASP A 30 -20.14 15.24 -6.35
C ASP A 30 -19.31 16.01 -7.38
N PRO A 31 -18.76 15.36 -8.43
CA PRO A 31 -17.89 16.01 -9.41
C PRO A 31 -18.62 17.06 -10.29
N GLN A 32 -19.96 17.03 -10.35
CA GLN A 32 -20.72 18.01 -11.12
C GLN A 32 -20.86 19.32 -10.34
N SER A 33 -21.30 19.24 -9.07
CA SER A 33 -21.56 20.41 -8.23
C SER A 33 -20.38 20.86 -7.38
N MET A 34 -19.34 20.03 -7.26
CA MET A 34 -18.19 20.20 -6.35
C MET A 34 -18.57 20.31 -4.87
N LYS A 35 -19.82 19.98 -4.50
CA LYS A 35 -20.23 19.83 -3.11
C LYS A 35 -19.55 18.61 -2.52
N PHE A 36 -18.95 18.77 -1.34
CA PHE A 36 -18.21 17.69 -0.69
C PHE A 36 -18.54 17.58 0.81
N GLU A 37 -18.39 16.38 1.34
CA GLU A 37 -18.25 16.10 2.78
C GLU A 37 -16.83 15.57 3.03
N ALA A 38 -16.20 16.03 4.10
CA ALA A 38 -14.95 15.47 4.58
C ALA A 38 -15.25 14.45 5.68
N LEU A 39 -14.63 13.27 5.59
CA LEU A 39 -14.79 12.16 6.53
C LEU A 39 -13.45 11.82 7.15
N ASP A 40 -13.42 11.70 8.48
CA ASP A 40 -12.29 11.14 9.20
C ASP A 40 -12.25 9.62 9.02
N ASN A 41 -11.08 9.07 8.73
CA ASN A 41 -10.89 7.62 8.68
C ASN A 41 -10.40 7.08 10.03
N GLY A 42 -11.36 6.80 10.91
CA GLY A 42 -11.09 6.15 12.20
C GLY A 42 -10.43 4.76 12.09
N ASN A 43 -10.36 4.16 10.89
CA ASN A 43 -9.69 2.87 10.67
C ASN A 43 -8.19 3.01 10.38
N ALA A 44 -7.67 4.23 10.22
CA ALA A 44 -6.29 4.46 9.77
C ALA A 44 -5.24 3.81 10.70
N MET A 45 -5.56 3.73 11.99
CA MET A 45 -4.72 3.16 13.04
C MET A 45 -5.05 1.71 13.38
N ALA A 46 -5.96 1.05 12.65
CA ALA A 46 -6.30 -0.33 12.94
C ALA A 46 -5.06 -1.25 12.81
N SER A 47 -4.92 -2.17 13.77
CA SER A 47 -3.85 -3.16 13.82
C SER A 47 -3.93 -4.16 12.67
N GLY A 48 -5.12 -4.39 12.13
CA GLY A 48 -5.37 -5.20 10.95
C GLY A 48 -6.69 -4.81 10.27
N GLY A 49 -6.87 -5.20 9.01
CA GLY A 49 -8.14 -5.01 8.30
C GLY A 49 -8.50 -3.57 7.94
N ALA A 50 -7.63 -2.58 8.17
CA ALA A 50 -7.89 -1.16 7.90
C ALA A 50 -8.50 -0.90 6.51
N GLY A 51 -7.96 -1.55 5.47
CA GLY A 51 -8.48 -1.44 4.11
C GLY A 51 -9.89 -2.00 3.91
N ILE A 52 -10.26 -3.09 4.60
CA ILE A 52 -11.59 -3.71 4.50
C ILE A 52 -12.62 -2.79 5.17
N SER A 53 -12.37 -2.40 6.42
CA SER A 53 -13.26 -1.53 7.18
C SER A 53 -13.43 -0.17 6.50
N THR A 54 -12.36 0.39 5.95
CA THR A 54 -12.40 1.62 5.15
C THR A 54 -13.23 1.44 3.88
N ALA A 55 -13.03 0.35 3.13
CA ALA A 55 -13.82 0.07 1.93
C ALA A 55 -15.33 -0.06 2.23
N GLN A 56 -15.69 -0.73 3.32
CA GLN A 56 -17.07 -0.85 3.78
C GLN A 56 -17.67 0.52 4.15
N MET A 57 -16.91 1.36 4.86
CA MET A 57 -17.33 2.73 5.20
C MET A 57 -17.61 3.56 3.95
N ILE A 58 -16.73 3.50 2.95
CA ILE A 58 -16.88 4.23 1.69
C ILE A 58 -18.08 3.71 0.87
N ALA A 59 -18.28 2.40 0.83
CA ALA A 59 -19.48 1.82 0.23
C ALA A 59 -20.77 2.29 0.90
N GLY A 60 -20.79 2.33 2.24
CA GLY A 60 -21.93 2.85 3.01
C GLY A 60 -22.26 4.32 2.76
N LYS A 61 -21.29 5.11 2.28
CA LYS A 61 -21.49 6.52 1.87
C LYS A 61 -22.05 6.66 0.45
N GLY A 62 -22.19 5.55 -0.27
CA GLY A 62 -22.70 5.50 -1.64
C GLY A 62 -21.72 6.05 -2.67
N ALA A 63 -20.40 5.92 -2.40
CA ALA A 63 -19.40 6.25 -3.40
C ALA A 63 -19.43 5.22 -4.54
N GLU A 64 -19.37 5.69 -5.77
CA GLU A 64 -19.35 4.84 -6.97
C GLU A 64 -17.92 4.69 -7.52
N VAL A 65 -17.06 5.67 -7.23
CA VAL A 65 -15.65 5.71 -7.65
C VAL A 65 -14.77 6.10 -6.47
N VAL A 66 -13.60 5.47 -6.36
CA VAL A 66 -12.52 5.82 -5.43
C VAL A 66 -11.30 6.30 -6.22
N LEU A 67 -10.80 7.49 -5.90
CA LEU A 67 -9.51 8.00 -6.36
C LEU A 67 -8.51 7.93 -5.21
N THR A 68 -7.38 7.24 -5.41
CA THR A 68 -6.36 7.09 -4.38
C THR A 68 -4.98 6.94 -5.00
N GLY A 69 -3.92 7.11 -4.21
CA GLY A 69 -2.58 6.74 -4.67
C GLY A 69 -2.45 5.22 -4.80
N ASN A 70 -2.64 4.48 -3.72
CA ASN A 70 -2.51 3.03 -3.74
C ASN A 70 -3.66 2.29 -3.04
N CYS A 71 -4.01 1.13 -3.60
CA CYS A 71 -5.01 0.24 -3.06
C CYS A 71 -4.47 -1.20 -2.95
N GLY A 72 -4.47 -1.74 -1.73
CA GLY A 72 -4.05 -3.12 -1.47
C GLY A 72 -5.14 -4.15 -1.79
N PRO A 73 -4.81 -5.46 -1.82
CA PRO A 73 -5.68 -6.51 -2.32
C PRO A 73 -7.03 -6.61 -1.57
N ASN A 74 -7.01 -6.58 -0.24
CA ASN A 74 -8.24 -6.71 0.56
C ASN A 74 -9.21 -5.54 0.36
N ALA A 75 -8.67 -4.31 0.27
CA ALA A 75 -9.46 -3.12 0.00
C ALA A 75 -10.05 -3.18 -1.41
N TYR A 76 -9.23 -3.48 -2.41
CA TYR A 76 -9.64 -3.60 -3.80
C TYR A 76 -10.77 -4.63 -3.98
N GLN A 77 -10.62 -5.82 -3.37
CA GLN A 77 -11.65 -6.86 -3.41
C GLN A 77 -12.97 -6.40 -2.80
N THR A 78 -12.91 -5.70 -1.66
CA THR A 78 -14.09 -5.22 -0.95
C THR A 78 -14.81 -4.11 -1.73
N LEU A 79 -14.05 -3.16 -2.29
CA LEU A 79 -14.59 -2.09 -3.16
C LEU A 79 -15.21 -2.67 -4.43
N SER A 80 -14.52 -3.60 -5.09
CA SER A 80 -15.01 -4.26 -6.31
C SER A 80 -16.28 -5.07 -6.06
N ALA A 81 -16.35 -5.80 -4.94
CA ALA A 81 -17.56 -6.55 -4.55
C ALA A 81 -18.76 -5.62 -4.27
N ALA A 82 -18.51 -4.38 -3.86
CA ALA A 82 -19.52 -3.34 -3.71
C ALA A 82 -19.85 -2.60 -5.02
N GLY A 83 -19.24 -2.98 -6.15
CA GLY A 83 -19.45 -2.33 -7.45
C GLY A 83 -18.74 -0.98 -7.59
N ILE A 84 -17.78 -0.67 -6.72
CA ILE A 84 -17.08 0.61 -6.69
C ILE A 84 -15.86 0.55 -7.60
N GLN A 85 -15.74 1.50 -8.53
CA GLN A 85 -14.59 1.63 -9.41
C GLN A 85 -13.40 2.17 -8.64
N VAL A 86 -12.25 1.48 -8.72
CA VAL A 86 -11.03 1.92 -8.04
C VAL A 86 -10.04 2.47 -9.07
N ILE A 87 -9.60 3.71 -8.86
CA ILE A 87 -8.57 4.37 -9.66
C ILE A 87 -7.39 4.67 -8.73
N THR A 88 -6.25 4.09 -9.07
CA THR A 88 -4.97 4.20 -8.36
C THR A 88 -3.96 5.00 -9.17
N GLY A 89 -2.81 5.31 -8.57
CA GLY A 89 -1.79 6.17 -9.18
C GLY A 89 -2.15 7.66 -9.18
N VAL A 90 -3.22 8.04 -8.47
CA VAL A 90 -3.64 9.43 -8.36
C VAL A 90 -2.77 10.14 -7.34
N SER A 91 -2.26 11.32 -7.70
CA SER A 91 -1.40 12.15 -6.85
C SER A 91 -1.67 13.63 -7.11
N GLY A 92 -1.10 14.50 -6.28
CA GLY A 92 -1.30 15.95 -6.35
C GLY A 92 -2.57 16.41 -5.62
N ARG A 93 -3.09 17.59 -6.00
CA ARG A 93 -4.25 18.18 -5.34
C ARG A 93 -5.54 17.45 -5.70
N ILE A 94 -6.43 17.35 -4.72
CA ILE A 94 -7.72 16.65 -4.87
C ILE A 94 -8.59 17.30 -5.95
N ARG A 95 -8.62 18.64 -6.01
CA ARG A 95 -9.35 19.37 -7.06
C ARG A 95 -8.91 18.95 -8.47
N ASP A 96 -7.60 18.90 -8.70
CA ASP A 96 -7.02 18.52 -9.99
C ASP A 96 -7.32 17.06 -10.33
N ALA A 97 -7.29 16.17 -9.34
CA ALA A 97 -7.67 14.77 -9.51
C ALA A 97 -9.13 14.59 -9.94
N ILE A 98 -10.05 15.36 -9.34
CA ILE A 98 -11.47 15.36 -9.71
C ILE A 98 -11.66 15.90 -11.14
N GLU A 99 -10.94 16.95 -11.52
CA GLU A 99 -10.99 17.49 -12.88
C GLU A 99 -10.42 16.50 -13.91
N ALA A 100 -9.31 15.84 -13.59
CA ALA A 100 -8.74 14.80 -14.44
C ALA A 100 -9.70 13.61 -14.63
N TYR A 101 -10.43 13.22 -13.57
CA TYR A 101 -11.50 12.23 -13.66
C TYR A 101 -12.62 12.69 -14.60
N LYS A 102 -13.14 13.92 -14.42
CA LYS A 102 -14.20 14.48 -15.29
C LYS A 102 -13.77 14.56 -16.75
N ALA A 103 -12.50 14.82 -17.01
CA ALA A 103 -11.93 14.84 -18.35
C ALA A 103 -11.67 13.45 -18.96
N GLY A 104 -12.00 12.37 -18.25
CA GLY A 104 -11.80 10.99 -18.72
C GLY A 104 -10.32 10.56 -18.78
N LYS A 105 -9.41 11.32 -18.14
CA LYS A 105 -7.96 11.05 -18.15
C LYS A 105 -7.56 9.93 -17.20
N LEU A 106 -8.42 9.60 -16.24
CA LEU A 106 -8.20 8.57 -15.25
C LEU A 106 -8.97 7.30 -15.62
N GLN A 107 -8.32 6.14 -15.52
CA GLN A 107 -8.88 4.85 -15.91
C GLN A 107 -9.02 3.93 -14.70
N PRO A 108 -10.13 3.17 -14.57
CA PRO A 108 -10.28 2.17 -13.52
C PRO A 108 -9.19 1.10 -13.59
N ASN A 109 -8.66 0.71 -12.44
CA ASN A 109 -7.75 -0.42 -12.33
C ASN A 109 -8.54 -1.72 -12.19
N ALA A 110 -8.08 -2.77 -12.88
CA ALA A 110 -8.66 -4.12 -12.79
C ALA A 110 -8.04 -4.99 -11.68
N GLN A 111 -7.01 -4.50 -10.99
CA GLN A 111 -6.22 -5.20 -9.98
C GLN A 111 -5.73 -4.22 -8.90
N PRO A 112 -5.38 -4.70 -7.69
CA PRO A 112 -4.73 -3.87 -6.67
C PRO A 112 -3.38 -3.32 -7.15
N SER A 113 -2.97 -2.16 -6.62
CA SER A 113 -1.74 -1.47 -7.05
C SER A 113 -0.51 -1.80 -6.20
N VAL A 114 -0.71 -2.41 -5.02
CA VAL A 114 0.35 -2.73 -4.05
C VAL A 114 0.09 -4.09 -3.40
N GLY A 115 1.16 -4.70 -2.88
CA GLY A 115 1.09 -5.93 -2.10
C GLY A 115 0.36 -5.78 -0.76
N SER A 116 0.08 -6.91 -0.12
CA SER A 116 -0.50 -6.95 1.23
C SER A 116 0.35 -6.15 2.24
N HIS A 117 -0.32 -5.58 3.25
CA HIS A 117 0.30 -4.78 4.33
C HIS A 117 0.93 -3.43 3.94
N TYR A 118 0.67 -2.91 2.74
CA TYR A 118 1.12 -1.57 2.34
C TYR A 118 0.66 -0.48 3.33
N GLY A 119 1.56 0.45 3.67
CA GLY A 119 1.28 1.58 4.55
C GLY A 119 1.22 1.25 6.04
N MET A 120 1.42 -0.02 6.44
CA MET A 120 1.78 -0.36 7.81
C MET A 120 3.16 0.24 8.05
N GLY A 121 3.27 1.23 8.95
CA GLY A 121 4.55 1.90 9.19
C GLY A 121 5.66 0.88 9.41
N MET A 122 6.85 1.15 8.83
CA MET A 122 8.08 0.49 9.22
C MET A 122 8.35 0.84 10.69
N GLY A 123 7.63 0.20 11.60
CA GLY A 123 8.03 0.11 12.98
C GLY A 123 9.35 -0.62 12.95
N SER A 124 10.42 0.11 13.26
CA SER A 124 11.78 -0.33 13.48
C SER A 124 11.87 -1.82 13.80
N GLY A 125 11.95 -2.63 12.74
CA GLY A 125 12.35 -4.02 12.82
C GLY A 125 13.85 -4.04 12.97
N MET A 126 14.35 -3.45 14.07
CA MET A 126 15.64 -3.78 14.62
C MET A 126 15.51 -5.24 15.02
N GLY A 127 15.77 -6.11 14.05
CA GLY A 127 15.86 -7.55 14.22
C GLY A 127 16.92 -7.77 15.28
N THR A 128 16.46 -7.75 16.53
CA THR A 128 17.27 -7.99 17.71
C THR A 128 17.39 -9.51 17.76
N GLY A 129 18.18 -10.05 16.83
CA GLY A 129 18.77 -11.38 16.94
C GLY A 129 19.80 -11.34 18.07
N ARG A 130 19.35 -11.07 19.30
CA ARG A 130 20.16 -11.22 20.50
C ARG A 130 20.14 -12.69 20.84
N GLY A 131 20.96 -13.45 20.10
CA GLY A 131 21.47 -14.71 20.61
C GLY A 131 22.05 -14.44 21.99
N MET A 132 21.39 -14.97 23.02
CA MET A 132 21.92 -15.05 24.38
C MET A 132 23.04 -16.10 24.38
N GLY A 133 24.21 -15.71 23.87
CA GLY A 133 25.46 -16.45 24.01
C GLY A 133 26.36 -15.69 24.97
N GLY A 134 26.53 -16.23 26.18
CA GLY A 134 27.31 -15.63 27.24
C GLY A 134 28.80 -15.50 26.92
N GLY A 135 29.44 -14.51 27.53
CA GLY A 135 30.89 -14.34 27.48
C GLY A 135 31.35 -13.03 28.11
N MET A 136 31.76 -13.11 29.38
CA MET A 136 32.47 -12.07 30.13
C MET A 136 33.73 -11.57 29.41
N GLY A 137 34.04 -10.28 29.53
CA GLY A 137 35.31 -9.71 29.08
C GLY A 137 35.50 -8.26 29.51
N MET A 138 36.08 -8.09 30.69
CA MET A 138 36.44 -6.83 31.34
C MET A 138 37.61 -6.15 30.61
N GLY A 139 37.50 -4.87 30.24
CA GLY A 139 38.56 -4.17 29.51
C GLY A 139 38.49 -2.64 29.67
N ARG A 140 39.30 -2.16 30.61
CA ARG A 140 39.51 -0.77 31.05
C ARG A 140 40.29 0.02 29.99
N GLY A 141 39.81 1.19 29.55
CA GLY A 141 40.57 2.04 28.63
C GLY A 141 39.95 3.42 28.38
N MET A 142 40.53 4.44 29.01
CA MET A 142 40.25 5.87 28.87
C MET A 142 40.90 6.42 27.57
N GLY A 143 40.21 7.22 26.77
CA GLY A 143 40.83 7.94 25.64
C GLY A 143 39.85 8.81 24.84
N MET A 144 40.08 10.12 24.85
CA MET A 144 39.34 11.15 24.10
C MET A 144 39.57 11.07 22.59
N GLY A 145 38.53 11.40 21.80
CA GLY A 145 38.66 11.85 20.40
C GLY A 145 37.43 11.54 19.53
N PRO A 146 36.76 12.53 18.91
CA PRO A 146 35.66 12.28 17.98
C PRO A 146 36.24 11.95 16.60
N GLY A 147 36.40 10.66 16.31
CA GLY A 147 36.77 10.13 15.00
C GLY A 147 35.62 9.30 14.42
N ILE A 148 34.89 9.88 13.48
CA ILE A 148 33.90 9.17 12.66
C ILE A 148 34.69 8.21 11.76
N MET A 149 34.68 6.91 12.07
CA MET A 149 35.13 5.89 11.11
C MET A 149 34.05 5.75 10.02
N PRO A 150 34.40 5.75 8.72
CA PRO A 150 33.44 5.47 7.68
C PRO A 150 33.01 4.00 7.80
N GLN A 151 31.72 3.80 8.08
CA GLN A 151 31.09 2.50 8.05
C GLN A 151 31.14 2.00 6.61
N ALA A 152 31.90 0.92 6.36
CA ALA A 152 31.92 0.27 5.07
C ALA A 152 30.49 -0.15 4.72
N SER A 153 29.96 0.44 3.65
CA SER A 153 28.69 0.02 3.07
C SER A 153 28.85 -1.43 2.60
N PRO A 154 27.90 -2.35 2.90
CA PRO A 154 27.94 -3.67 2.28
C PRO A 154 27.97 -3.49 0.76
N PRO A 155 28.74 -4.32 0.03
CA PRO A 155 28.87 -4.16 -1.42
C PRO A 155 27.48 -4.21 -2.06
N ALA A 156 27.14 -3.17 -2.80
CA ALA A 156 25.97 -3.16 -3.66
C ALA A 156 26.10 -4.37 -4.61
N MET A 157 25.06 -5.21 -4.67
CA MET A 157 25.02 -6.32 -5.62
C MET A 157 25.26 -5.78 -7.02
N SER A 158 26.12 -6.44 -7.79
CA SER A 158 26.34 -6.01 -9.16
C SER A 158 25.05 -6.24 -9.97
N PRO A 159 24.79 -5.44 -11.03
CA PRO A 159 23.62 -5.63 -11.89
C PRO A 159 23.49 -7.07 -12.41
N GLU A 160 24.60 -7.77 -12.64
CA GLU A 160 24.63 -9.17 -13.08
C GLU A 160 24.11 -10.13 -12.00
N GLN A 161 24.48 -9.91 -10.74
CA GLN A 161 23.99 -10.69 -9.60
C GLN A 161 22.49 -10.44 -9.35
N GLU A 162 22.04 -9.20 -9.54
CA GLU A 162 20.63 -8.85 -9.47
C GLU A 162 19.82 -9.55 -10.59
N ILE A 163 20.34 -9.58 -11.82
CA ILE A 163 19.72 -10.32 -12.93
C ILE A 163 19.62 -11.82 -12.62
N GLU A 164 20.65 -12.42 -12.03
CA GLU A 164 20.65 -13.84 -11.69
C GLU A 164 19.66 -14.18 -10.58
N THR A 165 19.60 -13.34 -9.53
CA THR A 165 18.63 -13.50 -8.44
C THR A 165 17.21 -13.35 -8.96
N LEU A 166 16.92 -12.35 -9.79
CA LEU A 166 15.60 -12.15 -10.40
C LEU A 166 15.20 -13.31 -11.32
N LYS A 167 16.14 -13.87 -12.11
CA LYS A 167 15.89 -15.08 -12.91
C LYS A 167 15.55 -16.28 -12.03
N SER A 168 16.24 -16.44 -10.90
CA SER A 168 15.94 -17.53 -9.96
C SER A 168 14.55 -17.39 -9.34
N GLN A 169 14.15 -16.17 -8.97
CA GLN A 169 12.82 -15.86 -8.45
C GLN A 169 11.73 -16.12 -9.50
N ALA A 170 11.93 -15.66 -10.73
CA ALA A 170 10.99 -15.90 -11.83
C ALA A 170 10.77 -17.40 -12.09
N LYS A 171 11.83 -18.21 -12.03
CA LYS A 171 11.74 -19.67 -12.19
C LYS A 171 10.93 -20.31 -11.07
N MET A 172 11.14 -19.89 -9.83
CA MET A 172 10.39 -20.40 -8.67
C MET A 172 8.91 -20.04 -8.76
N LEU A 173 8.59 -18.79 -9.10
CA LEU A 173 7.21 -18.35 -9.30
C LEU A 173 6.52 -19.12 -10.44
N GLY A 174 7.24 -19.41 -11.52
CA GLY A 174 6.73 -20.25 -12.61
C GLY A 174 6.37 -21.67 -12.15
N GLN A 175 7.19 -22.27 -11.27
CA GLN A 175 6.88 -23.58 -10.68
C GLN A 175 5.64 -23.52 -9.78
N GLN A 176 5.51 -22.48 -8.95
CA GLN A 176 4.34 -22.29 -8.10
C GLN A 176 3.06 -22.07 -8.92
N LEU A 177 3.13 -21.30 -10.01
CA LEU A 177 2.01 -21.09 -10.92
C LEU A 177 1.52 -22.41 -11.53
N ASN A 178 2.44 -23.25 -12.00
CA ASN A 178 2.10 -24.56 -12.56
C ASN A 178 1.45 -25.48 -11.52
N GLU A 179 1.90 -25.46 -10.27
CA GLU A 179 1.30 -26.24 -9.18
C GLU A 179 -0.13 -25.77 -8.86
N ILE A 180 -0.35 -24.46 -8.80
CA ILE A 180 -1.68 -23.87 -8.60
C ILE A 180 -2.62 -24.24 -9.76
N GLN A 181 -2.14 -24.15 -11.00
CA GLN A 181 -2.92 -24.52 -12.18
C GLN A 181 -3.32 -26.00 -12.13
N ARG A 182 -2.40 -26.89 -11.76
CA ARG A 182 -2.68 -28.32 -11.61
C ARG A 182 -3.77 -28.58 -10.57
N ARG A 183 -3.69 -27.93 -9.39
CA ARG A 183 -4.74 -28.03 -8.36
C ARG A 183 -6.10 -27.53 -8.85
N LEU A 184 -6.13 -26.46 -9.64
CA LEU A 184 -7.37 -25.94 -10.23
C LEU A 184 -7.98 -26.95 -11.21
N GLU A 185 -7.19 -27.64 -12.01
CA GLU A 185 -7.68 -28.68 -12.92
C GLU A 185 -8.23 -29.90 -12.17
N ASP A 186 -7.53 -30.36 -11.13
CA ASP A 186 -7.96 -31.50 -10.32
C ASP A 186 -9.30 -31.20 -9.62
N LEU A 187 -9.47 -29.99 -9.08
CA LEU A 187 -10.72 -29.55 -8.46
C LEU A 187 -11.87 -29.36 -9.47
N LYS A 188 -11.56 -29.03 -10.73
CA LYS A 188 -12.57 -28.94 -11.81
C LYS A 188 -13.04 -30.31 -12.29
N LYS A 189 -12.17 -31.34 -12.27
CA LYS A 189 -12.49 -32.71 -12.70
C LYS A 189 -13.22 -33.52 -11.63
N GLY A 190 -13.12 -33.14 -10.36
CA GLY A 190 -13.81 -33.77 -9.23
C GLY A 190 -15.24 -33.26 -8.97
N ARG A 191 -15.82 -32.48 -9.89
CA ARG A 191 -17.20 -31.97 -9.84
C ARG A 191 -18.04 -32.52 -10.98
#